data_AF-A0A1L6J8J4-F1
#
_entry.id   AF-A0A1L6J8J4-F1
#
_cell.length_a   1.000
_cell.length_b   1.000
_cell.length_c   1.000
_cell.angle_alpha   90.00
_cell.angle_beta   90.00
_cell.angle_gamma   90.00
#
_symmetry.space_group_name_H-M   'P 1'
#
loop_
_entity.id
_entity.type
_entity.pdbx_description
1 polymer ?
#
loop_
_entity_poly.entity_id
_entity_poly.type
_entity_poly.pdbx_seq_one_letter_code
_entity_poly.pdbx_strand_id
1 'polypeptide(L)'
;MQGEPSAAQDSAAETLEAAAGVAVTAAPGVAFNYRYAFSLPAERISAAQEEHAGACEKLGIARCRITGLRYQLVGEGRVVAMLAFKLDPSLARQFGKEGIAAIQKAEGTLVDAEITGTDAGAEINRIAAERARAQEELTRIDRELARPGLSASERTELQQQRAEIAQRIESGKASTSE
;
A
#
# COMPACT_ATOMS: atom_id res chain seq x y z
N MET A 1 -3.72 -5.98 -46.03
CA MET A 1 -4.91 -5.49 -45.32
C MET A 1 -4.51 -5.31 -43.87
N GLN A 2 -4.25 -4.08 -43.45
CA GLN A 2 -3.89 -3.71 -42.09
C GLN A 2 -5.21 -3.43 -41.35
N GLY A 3 -5.52 -4.20 -40.32
CA GLY A 3 -6.73 -4.03 -39.51
C GLY A 3 -6.47 -3.05 -38.38
N GLU A 4 -7.29 -1.99 -38.32
CA GLU A 4 -7.33 -0.97 -37.28
C GLU A 4 -7.58 -1.55 -35.89
N PRO A 5 -6.79 -1.17 -34.87
CA PRO A 5 -7.18 -1.27 -33.47
C PRO A 5 -7.49 0.13 -32.95
N SER A 6 -8.73 0.48 -32.62
CA SER A 6 -9.04 1.61 -31.70
C SER A 6 -10.52 1.96 -31.79
N ALA A 7 -11.20 1.93 -30.64
CA ALA A 7 -12.32 2.80 -30.29
C ALA A 7 -12.85 2.36 -28.91
N ALA A 8 -13.16 1.07 -28.75
CA ALA A 8 -13.83 0.57 -27.54
C ALA A 8 -12.89 0.46 -26.32
N GLN A 9 -11.60 0.22 -26.53
CA GLN A 9 -10.60 0.08 -25.45
C GLN A 9 -10.14 1.43 -24.88
N ASP A 10 -10.14 2.48 -25.70
CA ASP A 10 -9.86 3.85 -25.26
C ASP A 10 -10.99 4.37 -24.37
N SER A 11 -12.25 4.12 -24.74
CA SER A 11 -13.40 4.73 -24.06
C SER A 11 -13.57 4.32 -22.59
N ALA A 12 -13.23 3.09 -22.20
CA ALA A 12 -13.33 2.68 -20.80
C ALA A 12 -12.19 3.25 -19.93
N ALA A 13 -10.99 3.37 -20.50
CA ALA A 13 -9.84 3.99 -19.82
C ALA A 13 -9.98 5.51 -19.73
N GLU A 14 -10.58 6.15 -20.75
CA GLU A 14 -10.95 7.57 -20.76
C GLU A 14 -12.09 7.88 -19.79
N THR A 15 -13.06 6.97 -19.60
CA THR A 15 -14.16 7.16 -18.64
C THR A 15 -13.66 7.22 -17.20
N LEU A 16 -12.62 6.47 -16.85
CA LEU A 16 -11.94 6.58 -15.55
C LEU A 16 -11.10 7.86 -15.41
N GLU A 17 -10.57 8.39 -16.52
CA GLU A 17 -9.90 9.71 -16.54
C GLU A 17 -10.89 10.87 -16.37
N ALA A 18 -12.02 10.79 -17.07
CA ALA A 18 -13.05 11.82 -17.08
C ALA A 18 -13.88 11.87 -15.79
N ALA A 19 -14.07 10.74 -15.10
CA ALA A 19 -14.89 10.68 -13.89
C ALA A 19 -14.30 11.43 -12.69
N ALA A 20 -13.01 11.77 -12.71
CA ALA A 20 -12.38 12.51 -11.60
C ALA A 20 -11.63 13.78 -12.02
N GLY A 21 -11.14 13.93 -13.26
CA GLY A 21 -10.38 15.13 -13.67
C GLY A 21 -9.12 15.41 -12.83
N VAL A 22 -8.73 14.51 -11.93
CA VAL A 22 -7.56 14.62 -11.05
C VAL A 22 -6.49 13.66 -11.53
N ALA A 23 -5.39 14.20 -12.07
CA ALA A 23 -4.18 13.45 -12.31
C ALA A 23 -3.48 13.19 -10.96
N VAL A 24 -3.88 12.11 -10.29
CA VAL A 24 -3.24 11.63 -9.06
C VAL A 24 -1.92 10.94 -9.43
N THR A 25 -0.94 11.72 -9.87
CA THR A 25 0.36 11.19 -10.31
C THR A 25 1.45 11.76 -9.41
N ALA A 26 1.77 10.98 -8.37
CA ALA A 26 3.01 11.08 -7.59
C ALA A 26 3.22 12.41 -6.85
N ALA A 27 2.38 12.70 -5.86
CA ALA A 27 2.82 13.55 -4.76
C ALA A 27 3.93 12.82 -3.96
N PRO A 28 5.14 13.38 -3.81
CA PRO A 28 6.19 12.75 -3.02
C PRO A 28 5.70 12.43 -1.61
N GLY A 29 5.93 11.20 -1.14
CA GLY A 29 5.46 10.74 0.17
C GLY A 29 4.06 10.14 0.19
N VAL A 30 3.27 10.23 -0.88
CA VAL A 30 1.94 9.61 -0.93
C VAL A 30 2.02 8.18 -1.47
N ALA A 31 1.53 7.22 -0.69
CA ALA A 31 1.32 5.85 -1.11
C ALA A 31 -0.10 5.71 -1.69
N PHE A 32 -0.19 5.30 -2.95
CA PHE A 32 -1.48 5.06 -3.60
C PHE A 32 -1.87 3.58 -3.55
N ASN A 33 -3.16 3.32 -3.36
CA ASN A 33 -3.77 2.01 -3.48
C ASN A 33 -4.82 2.05 -4.58
N TYR A 34 -4.72 1.11 -5.51
CA TYR A 34 -5.62 0.95 -6.65
C TYR A 34 -6.44 -0.31 -6.42
N ARG A 35 -7.76 -0.17 -6.40
CA ARG A 35 -8.69 -1.29 -6.22
C ARG A 35 -9.63 -1.34 -7.41
N TYR A 36 -9.65 -2.47 -8.10
CA TYR A 36 -10.56 -2.74 -9.19
C TYR A 36 -11.38 -3.97 -8.83
N ALA A 37 -12.69 -3.88 -8.97
CA ALA A 37 -13.58 -5.01 -8.84
C ALA A 37 -14.19 -5.34 -10.21
N PHE A 38 -14.26 -6.63 -10.51
CA PHE A 38 -14.71 -7.13 -11.80
C PHE A 38 -15.82 -8.15 -11.64
N SER A 39 -16.69 -8.23 -12.65
CA SER A 39 -17.62 -9.34 -12.85
C SER A 39 -17.24 -10.07 -14.13
N LEU A 40 -17.12 -11.39 -14.08
CA LEU A 40 -16.73 -12.22 -15.22
C LEU A 40 -17.26 -13.66 -15.02
N PRO A 41 -17.40 -14.45 -16.10
CA PRO A 41 -17.79 -15.86 -15.99
C PRO A 41 -16.81 -16.64 -15.10
N ALA A 42 -17.34 -17.54 -14.27
CA ALA A 42 -16.57 -18.22 -13.22
C ALA A 42 -15.36 -19.02 -13.78
N GLU A 43 -15.56 -19.62 -14.94
CA GLU A 43 -14.56 -20.38 -15.70
C GLU A 43 -13.41 -19.52 -16.25
N ARG A 44 -13.59 -18.19 -16.33
CA ARG A 44 -12.57 -17.25 -16.81
C ARG A 44 -11.72 -16.66 -15.69
N ILE A 45 -12.16 -16.76 -14.44
CA ILE A 45 -11.52 -16.09 -13.29
C ILE A 45 -10.08 -16.55 -13.09
N SER A 46 -9.81 -17.85 -13.17
CA SER A 46 -8.45 -18.37 -12.98
C SER A 46 -7.52 -17.88 -14.10
N ALA A 47 -7.95 -17.94 -15.36
CA ALA A 47 -7.17 -17.44 -16.49
C ALA A 47 -6.88 -15.93 -16.37
N ALA A 48 -7.87 -15.14 -15.94
CA ALA A 48 -7.69 -13.72 -15.69
C ALA A 48 -6.65 -13.46 -14.59
N GLN A 49 -6.71 -14.18 -13.46
CA GLN A 49 -5.72 -14.03 -12.39
C GLN A 49 -4.31 -14.39 -12.85
N GLU A 50 -4.15 -15.49 -13.59
CA GLU A 50 -2.86 -15.90 -14.14
C GLU A 50 -2.31 -14.88 -15.15
N GLU A 51 -3.15 -14.28 -15.99
CA GLU A 51 -2.73 -13.24 -16.93
C GLU A 51 -2.21 -11.99 -16.18
N HIS A 52 -2.90 -11.56 -15.12
CA HIS A 52 -2.47 -10.43 -14.30
C HIS A 52 -1.20 -10.76 -13.48
N ALA A 53 -1.11 -11.97 -12.95
CA ALA A 53 0.09 -12.45 -12.25
C ALA A 53 1.29 -12.48 -13.19
N GLY A 54 1.14 -13.05 -14.39
CA GLY A 54 2.18 -13.08 -15.41
C GLY A 54 2.59 -11.67 -15.88
N ALA A 55 1.66 -10.72 -15.95
CA ALA A 55 1.99 -9.32 -16.21
C ALA A 55 2.87 -8.72 -15.09
N CYS A 56 2.56 -9.01 -13.83
CA CYS A 56 3.40 -8.61 -12.69
C CYS A 56 4.79 -9.24 -12.76
N GLU A 57 4.88 -10.55 -12.98
CA GLU A 57 6.14 -11.29 -13.00
C GLU A 57 7.10 -10.80 -14.10
N LYS A 58 6.57 -10.42 -15.27
CA LYS A 58 7.36 -9.84 -16.39
C LYS A 58 8.08 -8.54 -16.01
N LEU A 59 7.58 -7.81 -15.01
CA LEU A 59 8.21 -6.57 -14.54
C LEU A 59 9.38 -6.84 -13.58
N GLY A 60 9.48 -8.06 -13.05
CA GLY A 60 10.49 -8.48 -12.08
C GLY A 60 10.20 -8.01 -10.66
N ILE A 61 10.78 -8.73 -9.69
CA ILE A 61 10.49 -8.57 -8.24
C ILE A 61 10.83 -7.19 -7.66
N ALA A 62 11.68 -6.41 -8.34
CA ALA A 62 12.00 -5.05 -7.93
C ALA A 62 10.85 -4.07 -8.23
N ARG A 63 10.06 -4.36 -9.27
CA ARG A 63 9.02 -3.46 -9.79
C ARG A 63 7.61 -3.97 -9.56
N CYS A 64 7.42 -5.28 -9.47
CA CYS A 64 6.15 -5.88 -9.08
C CYS A 64 6.35 -7.09 -8.18
N ARG A 65 5.62 -7.14 -7.07
CA ARG A 65 5.59 -8.26 -6.14
C ARG A 65 4.16 -8.66 -5.87
N ILE A 66 3.80 -9.91 -6.13
CA ILE A 66 2.53 -10.48 -5.68
C ILE A 66 2.57 -10.58 -4.16
N THR A 67 1.60 -9.98 -3.48
CA THR A 67 1.49 -9.99 -2.01
C THR A 67 0.28 -10.75 -1.49
N GLY A 68 -0.62 -11.17 -2.38
CA GLY A 68 -1.74 -12.02 -2.00
C GLY A 68 -2.47 -12.58 -3.21
N LEU A 69 -2.91 -13.83 -3.10
CA LEU A 69 -3.74 -14.53 -4.07
C LEU A 69 -4.84 -15.26 -3.29
N ARG A 70 -6.08 -15.13 -3.74
CA ARG A 70 -7.23 -15.87 -3.23
C ARG A 70 -8.10 -16.31 -4.39
N TYR A 71 -8.57 -17.54 -4.32
CA TYR A 71 -9.60 -18.10 -5.19
C TYR A 71 -10.51 -18.97 -4.34
N GLN A 72 -11.81 -18.71 -4.37
CA GLN A 72 -12.79 -19.42 -3.56
C GLN A 72 -14.02 -19.76 -4.40
N LEU A 73 -14.35 -21.05 -4.44
CA LEU A 73 -15.66 -21.50 -4.90
C LEU A 73 -16.66 -21.24 -3.78
N VAL A 74 -17.63 -20.37 -4.03
CA VAL A 74 -18.77 -20.13 -3.17
C VAL A 74 -19.99 -20.83 -3.79
N GLY A 75 -21.01 -21.15 -2.98
CA GLY A 75 -22.13 -22.00 -3.40
C GLY A 75 -22.74 -21.63 -4.76
N GLU A 76 -23.35 -22.62 -5.43
CA GLU A 76 -23.99 -22.48 -6.76
C GLU A 76 -23.01 -22.17 -7.90
N GLY A 77 -21.75 -22.63 -7.81
CA GLY A 77 -20.77 -22.46 -8.90
C GLY A 77 -20.24 -21.03 -9.05
N ARG A 78 -20.56 -20.14 -8.10
CA ARG A 78 -20.03 -18.78 -8.07
C ARG A 78 -18.61 -18.80 -7.52
N VAL A 79 -17.76 -17.92 -8.04
CA VAL A 79 -16.36 -17.84 -7.62
C VAL A 79 -16.08 -16.41 -7.16
N VAL A 80 -15.36 -16.30 -6.05
CA VAL A 80 -14.81 -15.03 -5.54
C VAL A 80 -13.30 -15.17 -5.51
N ALA A 81 -12.61 -14.22 -6.13
CA ALA A 81 -11.16 -14.24 -6.24
C ALA A 81 -10.56 -12.86 -6.00
N MET A 82 -9.30 -12.83 -5.60
CA MET A 82 -8.55 -11.61 -5.34
C MET A 82 -7.08 -11.86 -5.68
N LEU A 83 -6.44 -10.88 -6.30
CA LEU A 83 -5.01 -10.85 -6.52
C LEU A 83 -4.51 -9.46 -6.12
N ALA A 84 -3.46 -9.41 -5.31
CA ALA A 84 -2.92 -8.19 -4.73
C ALA A 84 -1.42 -8.09 -5.02
N PHE A 85 -0.96 -6.88 -5.34
CA PHE A 85 0.41 -6.60 -5.72
C PHE A 85 0.95 -5.37 -5.00
N LYS A 86 2.28 -5.31 -4.83
CA LYS A 86 3.05 -4.08 -4.63
C LYS A 86 3.76 -3.74 -5.93
N LEU A 87 3.56 -2.53 -6.42
CA LEU A 87 4.06 -2.10 -7.71
C LEU A 87 4.89 -0.82 -7.58
N ASP A 88 5.88 -0.68 -8.46
CA ASP A 88 6.53 0.58 -8.79
C ASP A 88 5.46 1.64 -9.12
N PRO A 89 5.42 2.77 -8.39
CA PRO A 89 4.41 3.81 -8.60
C PRO A 89 4.37 4.36 -10.03
N SER A 90 5.50 4.36 -10.74
CA SER A 90 5.57 4.82 -12.14
C SER A 90 4.78 3.93 -13.11
N LEU A 91 4.48 2.68 -12.71
CA LEU A 91 3.76 1.71 -13.53
C LEU A 91 2.29 1.57 -13.15
N ALA A 92 1.88 1.96 -11.94
CA ALA A 92 0.59 1.59 -11.33
C ALA A 92 -0.61 1.92 -12.20
N ARG A 93 -0.62 3.12 -12.77
CA ARG A 93 -1.73 3.58 -13.60
C ARG A 93 -1.84 2.79 -14.90
N GLN A 94 -0.72 2.55 -15.58
CA GLN A 94 -0.70 1.80 -16.82
C GLN A 94 -1.04 0.33 -16.58
N PHE A 95 -0.49 -0.27 -15.52
CA PHE A 95 -0.79 -1.63 -15.12
C PHE A 95 -2.29 -1.84 -14.83
N GLY A 96 -2.93 -0.89 -14.13
CA GLY A 96 -4.37 -0.91 -13.89
C GLY A 96 -5.19 -0.84 -15.19
N LYS A 97 -4.82 0.04 -16.12
CA LYS A 97 -5.47 0.14 -17.45
C LYS A 97 -5.37 -1.16 -18.25
N GLU A 98 -4.18 -1.76 -18.29
CA GLU A 98 -3.93 -3.02 -19.01
C GLU A 98 -4.70 -4.19 -18.37
N GLY A 99 -4.77 -4.24 -17.04
CA GLY A 99 -5.57 -5.25 -16.34
C GLY A 99 -7.06 -5.16 -16.65
N ILE A 100 -7.62 -3.94 -16.64
CA ILE A 100 -9.02 -3.71 -17.05
C ILE A 100 -9.26 -4.19 -18.49
N ALA A 101 -8.36 -3.85 -19.41
CA ALA A 101 -8.47 -4.26 -20.81
C ALA A 101 -8.39 -5.79 -20.98
N ALA A 102 -7.54 -6.47 -20.20
CA ALA A 102 -7.47 -7.94 -20.18
C ALA A 102 -8.78 -8.57 -19.70
N ILE A 103 -9.41 -8.01 -18.65
CA ILE A 103 -10.72 -8.48 -18.17
C ILE A 103 -11.82 -8.28 -19.23
N GLN A 104 -11.85 -7.13 -19.90
CA GLN A 104 -12.82 -6.87 -20.96
C GLN A 104 -12.68 -7.86 -22.13
N LYS A 105 -11.43 -8.18 -22.50
CA LYS A 105 -11.13 -9.21 -23.51
C LYS A 105 -11.58 -10.61 -23.08
N ALA A 106 -11.61 -10.87 -21.77
CA ALA A 106 -12.13 -12.09 -21.17
C ALA A 106 -13.65 -12.06 -20.94
N GLU A 107 -14.39 -11.17 -21.62
CA GLU A 107 -15.84 -10.99 -21.52
C GLU A 107 -16.31 -10.53 -20.11
N GLY A 108 -15.40 -10.01 -19.30
CA GLY A 108 -15.70 -9.42 -18.01
C GLY A 108 -16.00 -7.92 -18.08
N THR A 109 -16.52 -7.38 -16.99
CA THR A 109 -16.84 -5.96 -16.83
C THR A 109 -16.21 -5.41 -15.56
N LEU A 110 -15.77 -4.15 -15.62
CA LEU A 110 -15.39 -3.37 -14.45
C LEU A 110 -16.67 -2.96 -13.71
N VAL A 111 -16.78 -3.34 -12.44
CA VAL A 111 -17.94 -3.00 -11.60
C VAL A 111 -17.62 -1.93 -10.55
N ASP A 112 -16.35 -1.79 -10.17
CA ASP A 112 -15.89 -0.75 -9.25
C ASP A 112 -14.41 -0.42 -9.51
N ALA A 113 -14.05 0.85 -9.34
CA ALA A 113 -12.69 1.33 -9.45
C ALA A 113 -12.45 2.44 -8.43
N GLU A 114 -11.48 2.23 -7.55
CA GLU A 114 -11.15 3.13 -6.47
C GLU A 114 -9.64 3.38 -6.43
N ILE A 115 -9.26 4.64 -6.23
CA ILE A 115 -7.88 5.04 -6.00
C ILE A 115 -7.86 5.83 -4.70
N THR A 116 -7.16 5.33 -3.70
CA THR A 116 -6.95 6.01 -2.42
C THR A 116 -5.48 6.39 -2.26
N GLY A 117 -5.23 7.52 -1.60
CA GLY A 117 -3.89 8.01 -1.29
C GLY A 117 -3.71 8.20 0.20
N THR A 118 -2.59 7.72 0.73
CA THR A 118 -2.17 7.96 2.11
C THR A 118 -0.86 8.71 2.10
N ASP A 119 -0.78 9.86 2.79
CA ASP A 119 0.47 10.61 2.96
C ASP A 119 1.39 9.89 3.96
N ALA A 120 2.01 8.82 3.47
CA ALA A 120 2.94 8.01 4.23
C ALA A 120 4.20 8.81 4.60
N GLY A 121 4.60 9.79 3.79
CA GLY A 121 5.76 10.64 4.02
C GLY A 121 5.58 11.53 5.25
N ALA A 122 4.45 12.23 5.35
CA ALA A 122 4.13 13.02 6.54
C ALA A 122 4.08 12.15 7.80
N GLU A 123 3.48 10.97 7.70
CA GLU A 123 3.38 10.05 8.83
C GLU A 123 4.75 9.51 9.28
N ILE A 124 5.59 9.08 8.34
CA ILE A 124 6.97 8.65 8.63
C ILE A 124 7.77 9.78 9.29
N ASN A 125 7.66 11.00 8.76
CA ASN A 125 8.35 12.17 9.32
C ASN A 125 7.87 12.48 10.74
N ARG A 126 6.56 12.37 11.01
CA ARG A 126 5.98 12.55 12.34
C ARG A 126 6.53 11.51 13.32
N ILE A 127 6.51 10.23 12.96
CA ILE A 127 7.05 9.13 13.77
C ILE A 127 8.55 9.33 14.04
N ALA A 128 9.33 9.71 13.02
CA ALA A 128 10.76 9.98 13.16
C ALA A 128 11.03 11.15 14.13
N ALA A 129 10.26 12.23 14.02
CA ALA A 129 10.39 13.38 14.92
C ALA A 129 10.02 13.03 16.37
N GLU A 130 8.97 12.23 16.59
CA GLU A 130 8.58 11.75 17.92
C GLU A 130 9.66 10.87 18.55
N ARG A 131 10.26 9.98 17.75
CA ARG A 131 11.38 9.14 18.18
C ARG A 131 12.60 9.97 18.54
N ALA A 132 12.94 10.98 17.76
CA ALA A 132 14.06 11.88 18.03
C ALA A 132 13.88 12.61 19.38
N ARG A 133 12.69 13.19 19.61
CA ARG A 133 12.37 13.86 20.89
C ARG A 133 12.44 12.91 22.08
N ALA A 134 11.91 11.69 21.93
CA ALA A 134 11.99 10.69 22.99
C ALA A 134 13.44 10.30 23.31
N GLN A 135 14.31 10.20 22.31
CA GLN A 135 15.72 9.90 22.49
C GLN A 135 16.50 11.06 23.14
N GLU A 136 16.20 12.30 22.77
CA GLU A 136 16.74 13.50 23.41
C GLU A 136 16.37 13.56 24.89
N GLU A 137 15.11 13.27 25.21
CA GLU A 137 14.62 13.25 26.57
C GLU A 137 15.28 12.15 27.41
N LEU A 138 15.42 10.95 26.84
CA LEU A 138 16.15 9.86 27.49
C LEU A 138 17.59 10.26 27.81
N THR A 139 18.25 10.94 26.86
CA THR A 139 19.62 11.46 27.04
C THR A 139 19.69 12.54 28.13
N ARG A 140 18.66 13.39 28.24
CA ARG A 140 18.55 14.40 29.31
C ARG A 140 18.42 13.73 30.68
N ILE A 141 17.52 12.75 30.81
CA ILE A 141 17.31 12.00 32.06
C ILE A 141 18.56 11.22 32.45
N ASP A 142 19.24 10.56 31.51
CA ASP A 142 20.50 9.87 31.77
C ASP A 142 21.58 10.81 32.30
N ARG A 143 21.65 12.04 31.76
CA ARG A 143 22.55 13.09 32.26
C ARG A 143 22.16 13.54 33.67
N GLU A 144 20.87 13.67 33.96
CA GLU A 144 20.39 14.04 35.29
C GLU A 144 20.71 12.97 36.32
N LEU A 145 20.45 11.69 36.00
CA LEU A 145 20.80 10.55 36.85
C LEU A 145 22.30 10.45 37.16
N ALA A 146 23.16 10.92 36.24
CA ALA A 146 24.60 10.97 36.44
C ALA A 146 25.07 12.11 37.35
N ARG A 147 24.19 13.07 37.72
CA ARG A 147 24.56 14.18 38.61
C ARG A 147 24.82 13.68 40.03
N PRO A 148 25.90 14.15 40.68
CA PRO A 148 26.12 13.87 42.10
C PRO A 148 25.08 14.62 42.95
N GLY A 149 24.78 14.08 44.15
CA GLY A 149 23.92 14.75 45.13
C GLY A 149 22.42 14.54 44.99
N LEU A 150 21.96 13.70 44.05
CA LEU A 150 20.55 13.29 43.95
C LEU A 150 20.09 12.50 45.18
N SER A 151 18.93 12.86 45.73
CA SER A 151 18.24 12.08 46.75
C SER A 151 17.75 10.73 46.20
N ALA A 152 17.44 9.79 47.09
CA ALA A 152 16.90 8.48 46.70
C ALA A 152 15.54 8.60 45.99
N SER A 153 14.71 9.55 46.40
CA SER A 153 13.41 9.80 45.78
C SER A 153 13.57 10.31 44.34
N GLU A 154 14.39 11.34 44.13
CA GLU A 154 14.63 11.91 42.80
C GLU A 154 15.24 10.88 41.84
N ARG A 155 16.18 10.06 42.32
CA ARG A 155 16.76 8.98 41.51
C ARG A 155 15.72 7.95 41.09
N THR A 156 14.80 7.59 41.99
CA THR A 156 13.73 6.62 41.70
C THR A 156 12.76 7.16 40.67
N GLU A 157 12.36 8.43 40.79
CA GLU A 157 11.47 9.10 39.85
C GLU A 157 12.09 9.18 38.44
N LEU A 158 13.34 9.63 38.35
CA LEU A 158 14.07 9.69 37.07
C LEU A 158 14.25 8.31 36.43
N GLN A 159 14.48 7.26 37.24
CA GLN A 159 14.55 5.88 36.74
C GLN A 159 13.21 5.38 36.18
N GLN A 160 12.09 5.74 36.82
CA GLN A 160 10.74 5.42 36.32
C GLN A 160 10.48 6.13 34.99
N GLN A 161 10.72 7.45 34.91
CA GLN A 161 10.56 8.22 33.68
C GLN A 161 11.42 7.67 32.53
N ARG A 162 12.67 7.29 32.83
CA ARG A 162 13.58 6.64 31.87
C ARG A 162 12.99 5.33 31.32
N ALA A 163 12.44 4.49 32.19
CA ALA A 163 11.84 3.22 31.79
C ALA A 163 10.61 3.41 30.90
N GLU A 164 9.74 4.37 31.23
CA GLU A 164 8.56 4.71 30.44
C GLU A 164 8.94 5.19 29.03
N ILE A 165 9.93 6.09 28.93
CA ILE A 165 10.40 6.61 27.64
C ILE A 165 11.07 5.50 26.82
N ALA A 166 11.89 4.65 27.45
CA ALA A 166 12.52 3.52 26.77
C ALA A 166 11.46 2.55 26.21
N GLN A 167 10.39 2.28 26.95
CA GLN A 167 9.28 1.46 26.48
C GLN A 167 8.56 2.10 25.29
N ARG A 168 8.29 3.42 25.33
CA ARG A 168 7.67 4.14 24.21
C ARG A 168 8.50 4.05 22.93
N ILE A 169 9.82 4.18 23.04
CA ILE A 169 10.75 4.05 21.91
C ILE A 169 10.70 2.64 21.33
N GLU A 170 10.64 1.61 22.18
CA GLU A 170 10.61 0.22 21.73
C GLU A 170 9.29 -0.15 21.07
N SER A 171 8.16 0.21 21.68
CA SER A 171 6.82 -0.01 21.11
C SER A 171 6.65 0.68 19.76
N GLY A 172 7.27 1.86 19.55
CA GLY A 172 7.25 2.56 18.26
C GLY A 172 8.07 1.89 17.15
N LYS A 173 9.07 1.04 17.48
CA LYS A 173 9.82 0.27 16.48
C LYS A 173 9.00 -0.90 15.93
N ALA A 174 8.23 -1.57 16.78
CA ALA A 174 7.45 -2.75 16.42
C ALA A 174 6.38 -2.41 15.37
N SER A 175 5.67 -1.30 15.54
CA SER A 175 4.60 -0.85 14.64
C SER A 175 5.07 -0.31 13.28
N THR A 176 6.38 -0.15 13.06
CA THR A 176 6.95 0.27 11.75
C THR A 176 7.45 -0.92 10.92
N SER A 177 7.47 -2.14 11.48
CA SER A 177 8.05 -3.33 10.84
C SER A 177 7.01 -4.31 10.25
N GLU A 178 5.72 -3.97 10.30
CA GLU A 178 4.60 -4.70 9.70
C GLU A 178 4.07 -3.98 8.44
#